data_AF-A0A6N7FJ47-F1
#
_entry.id   AF-A0A6N7FJ47-F1
#
_cell.length_a   1.000
_cell.length_b   1.000
_cell.length_c   1.000
_cell.angle_alpha   90.00
_cell.angle_beta   90.00
_cell.angle_gamma   90.00
#
_symmetry.space_group_name_H-M   'P 1'
#
loop_
_entity.id
_entity.type
_entity.pdbx_description
1 polymer ?
#
loop_
_entity_poly.entity_id
_entity_poly.type
_entity_poly.pdbx_seq_one_letter_code
_entity_poly.pdbx_strand_id
1 'polypeptide(L)'
;MSGFDATRLQRLHDVVAGHVDRDTVGGVAWLAARDDDVEVGVAGTLTRGEAEPVRRDSIFRIASMTKPIVAVAALILIEECRLRLEDPVDDLLPELADRRVLVDPRGPMDGDSVPARRPITVREVLTFQLGLGMDFEAPWPQPLLEAMGRFGLGAGPPEPQVPPEPDEWTRRLSTLPLLYQPGERWLYNTGSDVLGVLIARAAGQPLERFLRERVFDPAGMVDTGFATPHTARLGSCYAVDPGSGQRIVYDGPSGQWATPPAFPSGGGGLVSTVDDLCAFARVLLAGGPTVPGCSRERRSRPWQPTTSAPTVARPGRPPTPRWAGGSAWASRSAARGSPGPSAATGGTAAWVRPGPTTPGSASRASC
;
A
#
# COMPACT_ATOMS: atom_id res chain seq x y z
N MET A 1 9.07 25.17 22.67
CA MET A 1 7.60 25.00 22.80
C MET A 1 7.17 24.19 21.60
N SER A 2 6.44 23.08 21.78
CA SER A 2 6.04 22.26 20.63
C SER A 2 5.09 23.06 19.72
N GLY A 3 5.19 22.87 18.41
CA GLY A 3 4.36 23.50 17.39
C GLY A 3 2.92 23.00 17.33
N PHE A 4 2.50 22.21 18.33
CA PHE A 4 1.16 21.64 18.46
C PHE A 4 0.34 22.39 19.52
N ASP A 5 -0.96 22.51 19.24
CA ASP A 5 -1.94 23.01 20.21
C ASP A 5 -2.24 21.92 21.25
N ALA A 6 -1.85 22.15 22.51
CA ALA A 6 -1.96 21.17 23.58
C ALA A 6 -3.39 20.65 23.77
N THR A 7 -4.41 21.52 23.65
CA THR A 7 -5.82 21.12 23.78
C THR A 7 -6.29 20.23 22.62
N ARG A 8 -5.78 20.42 21.40
CA ARG A 8 -6.04 19.52 20.27
C ARG A 8 -5.31 18.20 20.41
N LEU A 9 -4.10 18.22 20.96
CA LEU A 9 -3.31 17.02 21.19
C LEU A 9 -3.95 16.12 22.24
N GLN A 10 -4.39 16.71 23.36
CA GLN A 10 -5.14 15.99 24.39
C GLN A 10 -6.42 15.37 23.82
N ARG A 11 -7.15 16.11 22.98
CA ARG A 11 -8.34 15.56 22.30
C ARG A 11 -8.02 14.33 21.42
N LEU A 12 -6.86 14.29 20.77
CA LEU A 12 -6.44 13.12 20.00
C LEU A 12 -6.16 11.93 20.92
N HIS A 13 -5.43 12.15 22.03
CA HIS A 13 -5.22 11.14 23.07
C HIS A 13 -6.55 10.57 23.59
N ASP A 14 -7.49 11.45 23.98
CA ASP A 14 -8.79 11.05 24.54
C ASP A 14 -9.64 10.25 23.54
N VAL A 15 -9.64 10.65 22.25
CA VAL A 15 -10.37 9.93 21.20
C VAL A 15 -9.80 8.53 21.00
N VAL A 16 -8.47 8.41 20.96
CA VAL A 16 -7.77 7.13 20.79
C VAL A 16 -7.99 6.21 21.99
N ALA A 17 -7.84 6.73 23.21
CA ALA A 17 -8.11 5.99 24.44
C ALA A 17 -9.57 5.52 24.50
N GLY A 18 -10.53 6.40 24.16
CA GLY A 18 -11.93 6.02 24.11
C GLY A 18 -12.25 4.96 23.06
N HIS A 19 -11.44 4.81 22.01
CA HIS A 19 -11.55 3.67 21.09
C HIS A 19 -11.03 2.38 21.72
N VAL A 20 -10.00 2.42 22.57
CA VAL A 20 -9.53 1.23 23.31
C VAL A 20 -10.55 0.82 24.37
N ASP A 21 -11.07 1.77 25.15
CA ASP A 21 -12.03 1.50 26.23
C ASP A 21 -13.33 0.85 25.73
N ARG A 22 -13.76 1.21 24.52
CA ARG A 22 -14.94 0.64 23.84
C ARG A 22 -14.64 -0.65 23.09
N ASP A 23 -13.40 -1.14 23.13
CA ASP A 23 -12.93 -2.40 22.56
C ASP A 23 -13.11 -2.56 21.03
N THR A 24 -13.83 -1.71 20.30
CA THR A 24 -13.12 -0.69 19.52
C THR A 24 -11.87 -1.07 18.72
N VAL A 25 -10.72 -0.71 19.29
CA VAL A 25 -9.34 -1.03 18.90
C VAL A 25 -8.66 -1.76 20.07
N GLY A 26 -7.85 -2.79 19.83
CA GLY A 26 -7.21 -3.56 20.90
C GLY A 26 -5.95 -2.87 21.38
N GLY A 27 -5.19 -2.35 20.42
CA GLY A 27 -4.01 -1.55 20.65
C GLY A 27 -3.72 -0.64 19.45
N VAL A 28 -3.06 0.47 19.71
CA VAL A 28 -2.81 1.52 18.71
C VAL A 28 -1.54 2.29 19.03
N ALA A 29 -0.76 2.58 17.99
CA ALA A 29 0.32 3.56 18.01
C ALA A 29 0.04 4.60 16.93
N TRP A 30 0.16 5.87 17.27
CA TRP A 30 -0.07 6.98 16.34
C TRP A 30 1.01 8.04 16.48
N LEU A 31 1.23 8.80 15.41
CA LEU A 31 2.23 9.86 15.38
C LEU A 31 1.72 11.07 14.59
N ALA A 32 1.96 12.25 15.16
CA ALA A 32 1.80 13.52 14.49
C ALA A 32 3.15 14.24 14.41
N ALA A 33 3.54 14.68 13.21
CA ALA A 33 4.79 15.40 13.01
C ALA A 33 4.55 16.73 12.27
N ARG A 34 5.27 17.76 12.69
CA ARG A 34 5.31 19.07 12.07
C ARG A 34 6.70 19.65 12.24
N ASP A 35 7.38 19.90 11.13
CA ASP A 35 8.79 20.33 11.15
C ASP A 35 9.60 19.35 12.02
N ASP A 36 10.31 19.82 13.05
CA ASP A 36 11.05 18.96 13.98
C ASP A 36 10.21 18.46 15.17
N ASP A 37 9.00 18.99 15.36
CA ASP A 37 8.10 18.56 16.43
C ASP A 37 7.44 17.23 16.09
N VAL A 38 7.55 16.27 17.00
CA VAL A 38 6.94 14.94 16.90
C VAL A 38 6.19 14.64 18.19
N GLU A 39 4.90 14.33 18.07
CA GLU A 39 4.11 13.71 19.12
C GLU A 39 3.85 12.24 18.76
N VAL A 40 4.06 11.34 19.72
CA VAL A 40 3.70 9.93 19.61
C VAL A 40 2.76 9.57 20.74
N GLY A 41 1.66 8.90 20.42
CA GLY A 41 0.78 8.33 21.42
C GLY A 41 0.57 6.84 21.20
N VAL A 42 0.38 6.13 22.32
CA VAL A 42 0.09 4.69 22.34
C VAL A 42 -1.07 4.43 23.29
N ALA A 43 -1.88 3.42 22.99
CA ALA A 43 -2.95 2.96 23.89
C ALA A 43 -3.25 1.48 23.64
N GLY A 44 -3.78 0.82 24.66
CA GLY A 44 -4.20 -0.58 24.60
C GLY A 44 -3.05 -1.58 24.65
N THR A 45 -3.32 -2.81 24.19
CA THR A 45 -2.41 -3.95 24.31
C THR A 45 -2.04 -4.51 22.93
N LEU A 46 -0.86 -5.11 22.83
CA LEU A 46 -0.36 -5.74 21.59
C LEU A 46 -1.24 -6.93 21.15
N THR A 47 -1.73 -7.68 22.14
CA THR A 47 -2.69 -8.76 21.96
C THR A 47 -3.87 -8.51 22.90
N ARG A 48 -5.07 -8.55 22.35
CA ARG A 48 -6.32 -8.34 23.10
C ARG A 48 -6.47 -9.41 24.17
N GLY A 49 -6.70 -8.98 25.40
CA GLY A 49 -6.86 -9.87 26.57
C GLY A 49 -5.54 -10.26 27.24
N GLU A 50 -4.40 -9.85 26.69
CA GLU A 50 -3.09 -10.00 27.33
C GLU A 50 -2.65 -8.69 28.00
N ALA A 51 -1.70 -8.79 28.92
CA ALA A 51 -1.22 -7.63 29.69
C ALA A 51 -0.22 -6.75 28.92
N GLU A 52 0.34 -7.24 27.80
CA GLU A 52 1.44 -6.58 27.11
C GLU A 52 0.97 -5.29 26.41
N PRO A 53 1.44 -4.11 26.83
CA PRO A 53 0.97 -2.84 26.28
C PRO A 53 1.53 -2.58 24.89
N VAL A 54 0.82 -1.80 24.08
CA VAL A 54 1.41 -1.20 22.89
C VAL A 54 2.49 -0.21 23.31
N ARG A 55 3.64 -0.29 22.64
CA ARG A 55 4.77 0.63 22.79
C ARG A 55 5.02 1.35 21.47
N ARG A 56 5.82 2.43 21.56
CA ARG A 56 6.22 3.21 20.39
C ARG A 56 6.93 2.36 19.33
N ASP A 57 7.72 1.41 19.77
CA ASP A 57 8.47 0.46 18.96
C ASP A 57 7.68 -0.83 18.65
N SER A 58 6.38 -0.88 18.94
CA SER A 58 5.53 -2.01 18.53
C SER A 58 5.46 -2.11 17.00
N ILE A 59 5.53 -3.36 16.51
CA ILE A 59 5.52 -3.69 15.10
C ILE A 59 4.10 -4.09 14.69
N PHE A 60 3.67 -3.58 13.54
CA PHE A 60 2.35 -3.82 12.96
C PHE A 60 2.49 -4.32 11.53
N ARG A 61 1.57 -5.22 11.12
CA ARG A 61 1.35 -5.54 9.70
C ARG A 61 0.69 -4.32 9.06
N ILE A 62 1.38 -3.69 8.11
CA ILE A 62 0.94 -2.39 7.55
C ILE A 62 0.12 -2.54 6.27
N ALA A 63 -0.03 -3.78 5.77
CA ALA A 63 -0.83 -4.12 4.61
C ALA A 63 -0.58 -3.14 3.46
N SER A 64 -1.63 -2.49 2.96
CA SER A 64 -1.60 -1.64 1.77
C SER A 64 -0.72 -0.38 1.89
N MET A 65 -0.24 -0.05 3.08
CA MET A 65 0.81 0.96 3.25
C MET A 65 2.18 0.52 2.69
N THR A 66 2.30 -0.75 2.27
CA THR A 66 3.42 -1.25 1.46
C THR A 66 3.50 -0.57 0.09
N LYS A 67 2.36 -0.25 -0.53
CA LYS A 67 2.32 0.20 -1.93
C LYS A 67 3.07 1.51 -2.18
N PRO A 68 2.94 2.57 -1.35
CA PRO A 68 3.71 3.79 -1.54
C PRO A 68 5.23 3.57 -1.44
N ILE A 69 5.67 2.65 -0.58
CA ILE A 69 7.09 2.29 -0.44
C ILE A 69 7.61 1.64 -1.73
N VAL A 70 6.85 0.66 -2.26
CA VAL A 70 7.19 -0.01 -3.53
C VAL A 70 7.12 0.96 -4.72
N ALA A 71 6.16 1.89 -4.72
CA ALA A 71 6.09 2.95 -5.72
C ALA A 71 7.34 3.86 -5.70
N VAL A 72 7.83 4.25 -4.52
CA VAL A 72 9.09 5.00 -4.40
C VAL A 72 10.28 4.21 -4.95
N ALA A 73 10.33 2.90 -4.69
CA ALA A 73 11.37 2.03 -5.24
C ALA A 73 11.35 1.97 -6.78
N ALA A 74 10.18 1.92 -7.40
CA ALA A 74 10.05 2.04 -8.86
C ALA A 74 10.49 3.42 -9.37
N LEU A 75 10.13 4.49 -8.66
CA LEU A 75 10.53 5.86 -9.02
C LEU A 75 12.05 6.07 -8.93
N ILE A 76 12.74 5.42 -7.99
CA ILE A 76 14.21 5.40 -7.95
C ILE A 76 14.77 4.83 -9.26
N LEU A 77 14.26 3.66 -9.72
CA LEU A 77 14.71 3.05 -10.97
C LEU A 77 14.38 3.90 -12.21
N ILE A 78 13.29 4.66 -12.18
CA ILE A 78 12.94 5.62 -13.23
C ILE A 78 13.92 6.79 -13.25
N GLU A 79 14.30 7.32 -12.09
CA GLU A 79 15.31 8.39 -11.99
C GLU A 79 16.69 7.92 -12.43
N GLU A 80 17.02 6.64 -12.22
CA GLU A 80 18.23 5.99 -12.72
C GLU A 80 18.17 5.62 -14.21
N CYS A 81 17.06 5.94 -14.90
CA CYS A 81 16.82 5.57 -16.29
C CYS A 81 16.88 4.06 -16.54
N ARG A 82 16.67 3.23 -15.51
CA ARG A 82 16.57 1.78 -15.60
C ARG A 82 15.16 1.32 -15.94
N LEU A 83 14.17 2.16 -15.68
CA LEU A 83 12.79 2.04 -16.11
C LEU A 83 12.35 3.36 -16.75
N ARG A 84 11.37 3.31 -17.65
CA ARG A 84 10.65 4.51 -18.12
C ARG A 84 9.15 4.24 -18.10
N LEU A 85 8.37 5.27 -17.81
CA LEU A 85 6.92 5.16 -17.65
C LEU A 85 6.23 4.59 -18.89
N GLU A 86 6.69 4.95 -20.09
CA GLU A 86 6.07 4.55 -21.36
C GLU A 86 6.66 3.26 -21.95
N ASP A 87 7.71 2.70 -21.34
CA ASP A 87 8.30 1.46 -21.83
C ASP A 87 7.33 0.30 -21.53
N PRO A 88 7.08 -0.59 -22.50
CA PRO A 88 6.42 -1.87 -22.25
C PRO A 88 7.14 -2.66 -21.16
N VAL A 89 6.40 -3.43 -20.37
CA VAL A 89 7.03 -4.31 -19.37
C VAL A 89 7.58 -5.59 -19.97
N ASP A 90 7.31 -5.87 -21.25
CA ASP A 90 7.54 -7.15 -21.92
C ASP A 90 8.98 -7.67 -21.80
N ASP A 91 9.99 -6.80 -21.88
CA ASP A 91 11.41 -7.19 -21.75
C ASP A 91 11.74 -7.74 -20.36
N LEU A 92 11.06 -7.23 -19.33
CA LEU A 92 11.26 -7.62 -17.94
C LEU A 92 10.21 -8.61 -17.45
N LEU A 93 9.02 -8.61 -18.04
CA LEU A 93 7.88 -9.47 -17.71
C LEU A 93 7.32 -10.09 -19.00
N PRO A 94 8.09 -10.96 -19.70
CA PRO A 94 7.67 -11.54 -20.97
C PRO A 94 6.41 -12.40 -20.82
N GLU A 95 6.12 -12.92 -19.63
CA GLU A 95 4.88 -13.62 -19.33
C GLU A 95 3.64 -12.70 -19.48
N LEU A 96 3.84 -11.39 -19.37
CA LEU A 96 2.79 -10.38 -19.55
C LEU A 96 2.74 -9.78 -20.96
N ALA A 97 3.54 -10.28 -21.91
CA ALA A 97 3.43 -9.88 -23.32
C ALA A 97 2.17 -10.48 -23.98
N ASP A 98 1.74 -9.87 -25.09
CA ASP A 98 0.67 -10.38 -25.97
C ASP A 98 -0.63 -10.78 -25.26
N ARG A 99 -1.01 -10.03 -24.21
CA ARG A 99 -2.18 -10.32 -23.39
C ARG A 99 -3.47 -10.32 -24.19
N ARG A 100 -4.43 -11.10 -23.71
CA ARG A 100 -5.83 -11.05 -24.14
C ARG A 100 -6.70 -10.40 -23.08
N VAL A 101 -7.74 -9.71 -23.52
CA VAL A 101 -8.73 -9.00 -22.71
C VAL A 101 -10.08 -9.66 -22.89
N LEU A 102 -10.79 -9.98 -21.81
CA LEU A 102 -12.14 -10.51 -21.89
C LEU A 102 -13.08 -9.54 -22.60
N VAL A 103 -13.99 -10.09 -23.41
CA VAL A 103 -15.08 -9.31 -24.01
C VAL A 103 -16.08 -8.88 -22.94
N ASP A 104 -16.35 -9.76 -21.97
CA ASP A 104 -17.11 -9.43 -20.75
C ASP A 104 -16.18 -9.50 -19.52
N PRO A 105 -15.81 -8.37 -18.89
CA PRO A 105 -14.96 -8.35 -17.69
C PRO A 105 -15.57 -9.08 -16.49
N ARG A 106 -16.86 -9.43 -16.54
CA ARG A 106 -17.57 -10.18 -15.49
C ARG A 106 -17.86 -11.62 -15.88
N GLY A 107 -17.47 -12.02 -17.09
CA GLY A 107 -17.66 -13.36 -17.61
C GLY A 107 -16.69 -14.39 -17.00
N PRO A 108 -16.80 -15.64 -17.42
CA PRO A 108 -15.84 -16.68 -17.10
C PRO A 108 -14.41 -16.30 -17.53
N MET A 109 -13.39 -16.75 -16.78
CA MET A 109 -11.98 -16.46 -17.10
C MET A 109 -11.48 -17.15 -18.37
N ASP A 110 -12.20 -18.14 -18.88
CA ASP A 110 -12.01 -18.82 -20.15
C ASP A 110 -12.99 -18.35 -21.24
N GLY A 111 -13.73 -17.26 -20.98
CA GLY A 111 -14.68 -16.68 -21.91
C GLY A 111 -14.03 -16.00 -23.13
N ASP A 112 -14.87 -15.56 -24.05
CA ASP A 112 -14.45 -14.86 -25.25
C ASP A 112 -13.53 -13.67 -24.90
N SER A 113 -12.43 -13.57 -25.64
CA SER A 113 -11.43 -12.54 -25.43
C SER A 113 -10.91 -12.00 -26.76
N VAL A 114 -10.39 -10.78 -26.72
CA VAL A 114 -9.73 -10.10 -27.84
C VAL A 114 -8.29 -9.77 -27.49
N PRO A 115 -7.37 -9.61 -28.45
CA PRO A 115 -6.03 -9.12 -28.17
C PRO A 115 -6.06 -7.75 -27.44
N ALA A 116 -5.10 -7.53 -26.54
CA ALA A 116 -4.85 -6.20 -26.00
C ALA A 116 -4.47 -5.24 -27.14
N ARG A 117 -5.01 -4.02 -27.11
CA ARG A 117 -4.78 -3.01 -28.17
C ARG A 117 -3.38 -2.42 -28.13
N ARG A 118 -2.69 -2.55 -26.99
CA ARG A 118 -1.34 -2.09 -26.74
C ARG A 118 -0.71 -2.91 -25.61
N PRO A 119 0.63 -2.94 -25.49
CA PRO A 119 1.31 -3.53 -24.34
C PRO A 119 0.96 -2.84 -23.02
N ILE A 120 1.21 -3.55 -21.91
CA ILE A 120 1.19 -2.97 -20.57
C ILE A 120 2.50 -2.20 -20.38
N THR A 121 2.45 -0.94 -19.97
CA THR A 121 3.66 -0.16 -19.66
C THR A 121 3.94 -0.10 -18.17
N VAL A 122 5.14 0.36 -17.79
CA VAL A 122 5.50 0.67 -16.40
C VAL A 122 4.48 1.62 -15.76
N ARG A 123 3.96 2.60 -16.51
CA ARG A 123 2.91 3.51 -16.03
C ARG A 123 1.67 2.74 -15.62
N GLU A 124 1.16 1.84 -16.47
CA GLU A 124 -0.06 1.09 -16.16
C GLU A 124 0.11 0.17 -14.94
N VAL A 125 1.30 -0.41 -14.74
CA VAL A 125 1.58 -1.17 -13.52
C VAL A 125 1.56 -0.25 -12.29
N LEU A 126 2.29 0.87 -12.34
CA LEU A 126 2.40 1.84 -11.24
C LEU A 126 1.05 2.50 -10.88
N THR A 127 0.19 2.73 -11.88
CA THR A 127 -1.11 3.39 -11.69
C THR A 127 -2.28 2.43 -11.53
N PHE A 128 -2.05 1.12 -11.41
CA PHE A 128 -3.09 0.09 -11.27
C PHE A 128 -4.05 0.03 -12.47
N GLN A 129 -3.55 0.27 -13.67
CA GLN A 129 -4.32 0.26 -14.92
C GLN A 129 -3.86 -0.83 -15.91
N LEU A 130 -3.13 -1.84 -15.44
CA LEU A 130 -2.66 -2.95 -16.25
C LEU A 130 -3.77 -3.92 -16.75
N GLY A 131 -5.01 -3.73 -16.31
CA GLY A 131 -6.14 -4.59 -16.70
C GLY A 131 -6.39 -5.80 -15.78
N LEU A 132 -5.62 -5.96 -14.69
CA LEU A 132 -5.84 -6.97 -13.66
C LEU A 132 -5.97 -6.32 -12.28
N GLY A 133 -6.93 -6.80 -11.48
CA GLY A 133 -7.10 -6.40 -10.09
C GLY A 133 -8.56 -6.39 -9.64
N MET A 134 -8.77 -6.00 -8.39
CA MET A 134 -10.07 -5.87 -7.75
C MET A 134 -10.80 -4.61 -8.25
N ASP A 135 -12.00 -4.79 -8.79
CA ASP A 135 -12.86 -3.71 -9.26
C ASP A 135 -13.86 -3.34 -8.16
N PHE A 136 -13.61 -2.28 -7.38
CA PHE A 136 -14.52 -1.91 -6.28
C PHE A 136 -15.92 -1.49 -6.72
N GLU A 137 -16.13 -1.22 -8.01
CA GLU A 137 -17.44 -0.89 -8.57
C GLU A 137 -18.18 -2.13 -9.09
N ALA A 138 -17.49 -3.26 -9.25
CA ALA A 138 -18.11 -4.51 -9.66
C ALA A 138 -18.83 -5.21 -8.49
N PRO A 139 -19.94 -5.92 -8.76
CA PRO A 139 -20.57 -6.79 -7.76
C PRO A 139 -19.61 -7.85 -7.22
N TRP A 140 -19.88 -8.30 -6.00
CA TRP A 140 -19.20 -9.45 -5.39
C TRP A 140 -20.11 -10.69 -5.50
N PRO A 141 -19.55 -11.90 -5.71
CA PRO A 141 -18.12 -12.19 -5.86
C PRO A 141 -17.54 -11.79 -7.23
N GLN A 142 -16.22 -11.61 -7.29
CA GLN A 142 -15.50 -11.28 -8.53
C GLN A 142 -14.78 -12.52 -9.08
N PRO A 143 -15.10 -12.99 -10.30
CA PRO A 143 -14.51 -14.18 -10.89
C PRO A 143 -12.97 -14.17 -10.94
N LEU A 144 -12.36 -13.00 -11.19
CA LEU A 144 -10.90 -12.85 -11.18
C LEU A 144 -10.29 -13.18 -9.82
N LEU A 145 -10.87 -12.65 -8.73
CA LEU A 145 -10.33 -12.85 -7.39
C LEU A 145 -10.49 -14.32 -6.95
N GLU A 146 -11.60 -14.95 -7.28
CA GLU A 146 -11.76 -16.40 -7.04
C GLU A 146 -10.71 -17.21 -7.83
N ALA A 147 -10.45 -16.86 -9.08
CA ALA A 147 -9.44 -17.52 -9.89
C ALA A 147 -8.02 -17.31 -9.34
N MET A 148 -7.69 -16.09 -8.91
CA MET A 148 -6.44 -15.79 -8.22
C MET A 148 -6.29 -16.61 -6.93
N GLY A 149 -7.36 -16.76 -6.14
CA GLY A 149 -7.39 -17.62 -4.96
C GLY A 149 -7.11 -19.09 -5.30
N ARG A 150 -7.76 -19.64 -6.34
CA ARG A 150 -7.52 -21.01 -6.81
C ARG A 150 -6.10 -21.25 -7.30
N PHE A 151 -5.44 -20.24 -7.86
CA PHE A 151 -4.04 -20.32 -8.29
C PHE A 151 -3.03 -20.02 -7.18
N GLY A 152 -3.50 -19.73 -5.96
CA GLY A 152 -2.63 -19.37 -4.84
C GLY A 152 -1.88 -18.06 -5.09
N LEU A 153 -2.49 -17.08 -5.77
CA LEU A 153 -1.86 -15.80 -6.07
C LEU A 153 -2.05 -14.75 -4.95
N GLY A 154 -2.84 -15.09 -3.93
CA GLY A 154 -3.32 -14.13 -2.93
C GLY A 154 -4.51 -13.33 -3.49
N ALA A 155 -5.69 -13.53 -2.90
CA ALA A 155 -6.92 -12.86 -3.32
C ALA A 155 -7.80 -12.55 -2.10
N GLY A 156 -7.39 -11.57 -1.29
CA GLY A 156 -8.08 -11.25 -0.04
C GLY A 156 -7.16 -10.64 1.01
N PRO A 157 -7.41 -10.90 2.32
CA PRO A 157 -6.48 -10.48 3.36
C PRO A 157 -5.08 -11.06 3.08
N PRO A 158 -3.97 -10.37 3.44
CA PRO A 158 -2.65 -10.81 3.02
C PRO A 158 -2.26 -12.12 3.70
N GLU A 159 -2.07 -13.18 2.92
CA GLU A 159 -1.60 -14.50 3.36
C GLU A 159 -0.18 -14.72 2.83
N PRO A 160 0.87 -14.15 3.45
CA PRO A 160 2.19 -14.05 2.83
C PRO A 160 2.85 -15.42 2.57
N GLN A 161 2.40 -16.49 3.24
CA GLN A 161 2.95 -17.83 3.08
C GLN A 161 2.27 -18.66 1.97
N VAL A 162 1.21 -18.14 1.33
CA VAL A 162 0.46 -18.85 0.28
C VAL A 162 1.06 -18.63 -1.12
N PRO A 163 1.37 -17.39 -1.56
CA PRO A 163 1.87 -17.16 -2.90
C PRO A 163 3.21 -17.85 -3.16
N PRO A 164 3.40 -18.45 -4.36
CA PRO A 164 4.68 -19.05 -4.73
C PRO A 164 5.72 -17.96 -5.05
N GLU A 165 6.97 -18.39 -5.24
CA GLU A 165 8.08 -17.52 -5.67
C GLU A 165 7.73 -16.63 -6.89
N PRO A 166 8.34 -15.43 -7.03
CA PRO A 166 7.94 -14.40 -7.99
C PRO A 166 7.73 -14.84 -9.44
N ASP A 167 8.61 -15.69 -9.97
CA ASP A 167 8.51 -16.16 -11.36
C ASP A 167 7.32 -17.10 -11.55
N GLU A 168 7.09 -18.01 -10.61
CA GLU A 168 5.92 -18.91 -10.65
C GLU A 168 4.62 -18.14 -10.40
N TRP A 169 4.64 -17.13 -9.52
CA TRP A 169 3.51 -16.24 -9.31
C TRP A 169 3.15 -15.49 -10.59
N THR A 170 4.14 -14.92 -11.28
CA THR A 170 3.96 -14.19 -12.54
C THR A 170 3.47 -15.11 -13.66
N ARG A 171 4.03 -16.32 -13.76
CA ARG A 171 3.59 -17.35 -14.72
C ARG A 171 2.14 -17.78 -14.49
N ARG A 172 1.70 -17.92 -13.23
CA ARG A 172 0.30 -18.24 -12.92
C ARG A 172 -0.62 -17.06 -13.22
N LEU A 173 -0.22 -15.84 -12.84
CA LEU A 173 -0.98 -14.63 -13.15
C LEU A 173 -1.19 -14.48 -14.65
N SER A 174 -0.18 -14.77 -15.47
CA SER A 174 -0.28 -14.67 -16.93
C SER A 174 -1.22 -15.69 -17.58
N THR A 175 -1.71 -16.69 -16.85
CA THR A 175 -2.77 -17.57 -17.36
C THR A 175 -4.16 -16.91 -17.32
N LEU A 176 -4.34 -15.84 -16.54
CA LEU A 176 -5.61 -15.12 -16.39
C LEU A 176 -5.73 -14.00 -17.44
N PRO A 177 -6.85 -13.88 -18.18
CA PRO A 177 -7.03 -12.79 -19.12
C PRO A 177 -7.13 -11.45 -18.38
N LEU A 178 -6.80 -10.36 -19.06
CA LEU A 178 -7.10 -9.02 -18.55
C LEU A 178 -8.62 -8.81 -18.54
N LEU A 179 -9.12 -8.07 -17.55
CA LEU A 179 -10.52 -7.67 -17.49
C LEU A 179 -10.79 -6.48 -18.41
N TYR A 180 -9.86 -5.52 -18.47
CA TYR A 180 -10.00 -4.30 -19.26
C TYR A 180 -8.72 -4.03 -20.06
N GLN A 181 -8.80 -3.20 -21.09
CA GLN A 181 -7.60 -2.83 -21.87
C GLN A 181 -6.60 -2.08 -20.97
N PRO A 182 -5.27 -2.25 -21.19
CA PRO A 182 -4.27 -1.46 -20.48
C PRO A 182 -4.56 0.05 -20.57
N GLY A 183 -4.62 0.72 -19.43
CA GLY A 183 -4.95 2.15 -19.25
C GLY A 183 -6.43 2.48 -19.17
N GLU A 184 -7.34 1.55 -19.47
CA GLU A 184 -8.77 1.84 -19.58
C GLU A 184 -9.46 1.97 -18.22
N ARG A 185 -9.03 1.17 -17.23
CA ARG A 185 -9.67 1.13 -15.92
C ARG A 185 -8.65 0.96 -14.80
N TRP A 186 -8.91 1.62 -13.68
CA TRP A 186 -8.16 1.43 -12.44
C TRP A 186 -8.69 0.21 -11.68
N LEU A 187 -7.82 -0.73 -11.32
CA LEU A 187 -8.15 -1.99 -10.65
C LEU A 187 -7.20 -2.27 -9.50
N TYR A 188 -7.75 -2.46 -8.31
CA TYR A 188 -6.96 -2.50 -7.10
C TYR A 188 -6.13 -3.78 -6.91
N ASN A 189 -5.02 -3.53 -6.24
CA ASN A 189 -3.97 -4.38 -5.71
C ASN A 189 -2.97 -4.94 -6.72
N THR A 190 -3.40 -5.73 -7.70
CA THR A 190 -2.48 -6.59 -8.46
C THR A 190 -1.30 -5.84 -9.10
N GLY A 191 -1.51 -4.59 -9.53
CA GLY A 191 -0.44 -3.73 -10.07
C GLY A 191 0.75 -3.57 -9.12
N SER A 192 0.54 -3.54 -7.80
CA SER A 192 1.63 -3.38 -6.81
C SER A 192 2.47 -4.64 -6.64
N ASP A 193 1.86 -5.82 -6.72
CA ASP A 193 2.57 -7.09 -6.66
C ASP A 193 3.40 -7.30 -7.94
N VAL A 194 2.80 -7.00 -9.11
CA VAL A 194 3.53 -6.95 -10.40
C VAL A 194 4.67 -5.93 -10.36
N LEU A 195 4.46 -4.76 -9.76
CA LEU A 195 5.50 -3.73 -9.62
C LEU A 195 6.69 -4.25 -8.80
N GLY A 196 6.44 -5.06 -7.76
CA GLY A 196 7.48 -5.71 -6.98
C GLY A 196 8.38 -6.62 -7.83
N VAL A 197 7.78 -7.46 -8.68
CA VAL A 197 8.52 -8.33 -9.61
C VAL A 197 9.28 -7.50 -10.64
N LEU A 198 8.65 -6.46 -11.20
CA LEU A 198 9.27 -5.56 -12.16
C LEU A 198 10.51 -4.88 -11.58
N ILE A 199 10.43 -4.38 -10.34
CA ILE A 199 11.57 -3.77 -9.62
C ILE A 199 12.69 -4.80 -9.46
N ALA A 200 12.38 -6.01 -8.99
CA ALA A 200 13.41 -7.03 -8.75
C ALA A 200 14.16 -7.39 -10.04
N ARG A 201 13.43 -7.61 -11.14
CA ARG A 201 14.01 -7.94 -12.45
C ARG A 201 14.78 -6.75 -13.04
N ALA A 202 14.23 -5.54 -12.99
CA ALA A 202 14.93 -4.33 -13.43
C ALA A 202 16.20 -4.07 -12.62
N ALA A 203 16.16 -4.34 -11.31
CA ALA A 203 17.26 -4.16 -10.37
C ALA A 203 18.34 -5.24 -10.49
N GLY A 204 17.98 -6.45 -10.96
CA GLY A 204 18.85 -7.62 -10.96
C GLY A 204 19.07 -8.21 -9.57
N GLN A 205 18.15 -7.99 -8.63
CA GLN A 205 18.24 -8.46 -7.24
C GLN A 205 16.85 -8.64 -6.60
N PRO A 206 16.72 -9.43 -5.51
CA PRO A 206 15.44 -9.62 -4.82
C PRO A 206 14.83 -8.30 -4.31
N LEU A 207 13.49 -8.21 -4.30
CA LEU A 207 12.77 -7.00 -3.93
C LEU A 207 13.09 -6.56 -2.50
N GLU A 208 13.17 -7.50 -1.56
CA GLU A 208 13.44 -7.26 -0.14
C GLU A 208 14.79 -6.60 0.05
N ARG A 209 15.79 -7.08 -0.72
CA ARG A 209 17.14 -6.52 -0.71
C ARG A 209 17.15 -5.12 -1.31
N PHE A 210 16.48 -4.92 -2.45
CA PHE A 210 16.37 -3.61 -3.07
C PHE A 210 15.67 -2.60 -2.15
N LEU A 211 14.53 -2.95 -1.53
CA LEU A 211 13.84 -2.06 -0.61
C LEU A 211 14.72 -1.72 0.60
N ARG A 212 15.44 -2.70 1.16
CA ARG A 212 16.38 -2.45 2.26
C ARG A 212 17.46 -1.46 1.88
N GLU A 213 18.23 -1.76 0.83
CA GLU A 213 19.37 -0.95 0.42
C GLU A 213 18.97 0.45 -0.08
N ARG A 214 17.81 0.57 -0.74
CA ARG A 214 17.44 1.77 -1.50
C ARG A 214 16.39 2.63 -0.83
N VAL A 215 15.63 2.08 0.12
CA VAL A 215 14.54 2.79 0.80
C VAL A 215 14.71 2.74 2.32
N PHE A 216 14.83 1.55 2.91
CA PHE A 216 14.78 1.40 4.37
C PHE A 216 16.04 1.93 5.06
N ASP A 217 17.23 1.47 4.66
CA ASP A 217 18.47 1.88 5.30
C ASP A 217 18.72 3.41 5.15
N PRO A 218 18.53 4.02 3.95
CA PRO A 218 18.69 5.47 3.79
C PRO A 218 17.64 6.29 4.57
N ALA A 219 16.44 5.75 4.77
CA ALA A 219 15.39 6.41 5.54
C ALA A 219 15.50 6.13 7.05
N GLY A 220 16.30 5.16 7.49
CA GLY A 220 16.37 4.72 8.88
C GLY A 220 15.18 3.85 9.33
N MET A 221 14.55 3.12 8.41
CA MET A 221 13.40 2.24 8.68
C MET A 221 13.85 0.84 9.12
N VAL A 222 14.46 0.74 10.30
CA VAL A 222 15.20 -0.45 10.74
C VAL A 222 14.34 -1.67 11.08
N ASP A 223 13.06 -1.46 11.38
CA ASP A 223 12.10 -2.50 11.75
C ASP A 223 11.11 -2.83 10.62
N THR A 224 11.34 -2.29 9.42
CA THR A 224 10.48 -2.51 8.26
C THR A 224 11.00 -3.65 7.39
N GLY A 225 10.11 -4.58 7.05
CA GLY A 225 10.44 -5.74 6.21
C GLY A 225 9.25 -6.64 5.93
N PHE A 226 9.45 -7.68 5.12
CA PHE A 226 8.41 -8.67 4.81
C PHE A 226 8.21 -9.73 5.90
N ALA A 227 9.07 -9.71 6.92
CA ALA A 227 8.99 -10.52 8.13
C ALA A 227 9.76 -9.83 9.26
N THR A 228 9.51 -10.23 10.50
CA THR A 228 10.28 -9.77 11.66
C THR A 228 10.65 -10.93 12.59
N PRO A 229 11.92 -11.06 12.99
CA PRO A 229 12.32 -11.99 14.05
C PRO A 229 11.93 -11.47 15.44
N HIS A 230 11.54 -10.20 15.57
CA HIS A 230 11.17 -9.56 16.83
C HIS A 230 9.70 -9.79 17.18
N THR A 231 9.28 -11.06 17.21
CA THR A 231 7.87 -11.46 17.41
C THR A 231 7.27 -10.93 18.72
N ALA A 232 8.08 -10.73 19.77
CA ALA A 232 7.65 -10.11 21.02
C ALA A 232 7.13 -8.66 20.87
N ARG A 233 7.52 -7.96 19.80
CA ARG A 233 7.04 -6.60 19.47
C ARG A 233 5.87 -6.62 18.47
N LEU A 234 5.57 -7.78 17.86
CA LEU A 234 4.57 -7.92 16.81
C LEU A 234 3.18 -8.17 17.40
N GLY A 235 2.27 -7.21 17.23
CA GLY A 235 0.89 -7.35 17.71
C GLY A 235 0.10 -8.43 16.99
N SER A 236 -0.93 -8.96 17.64
CA SER A 236 -1.89 -9.88 17.01
C SER A 236 -2.75 -9.15 15.98
N CYS A 237 -2.94 -9.77 14.82
CA CYS A 237 -3.87 -9.32 13.79
C CYS A 237 -5.20 -10.08 13.93
N TYR A 238 -6.32 -9.37 13.78
CA TYR A 238 -7.65 -9.93 13.95
C TYR A 238 -8.48 -9.82 12.69
N ALA A 239 -9.29 -10.85 12.41
CA ALA A 239 -10.36 -10.84 11.43
C ALA A 239 -11.72 -10.94 12.12
N VAL A 240 -12.79 -10.78 11.35
CA VAL A 240 -14.16 -11.02 11.82
C VAL A 240 -14.62 -12.35 11.23
N ASP A 241 -15.04 -13.27 12.10
CA ASP A 241 -15.66 -14.53 11.68
C ASP A 241 -17.00 -14.23 10.99
N PRO A 242 -17.22 -14.66 9.74
CA PRO A 242 -18.44 -14.33 9.01
C PRO A 242 -19.72 -14.92 9.61
N GLY A 243 -19.63 -16.05 10.33
CA GLY A 243 -20.79 -16.74 10.90
C GLY A 243 -21.27 -16.12 12.21
N SER A 244 -20.34 -15.87 13.13
CA SER A 244 -20.61 -15.36 14.48
C SER A 244 -20.49 -13.83 14.59
N GLY A 245 -19.82 -13.17 13.65
CA GLY A 245 -19.47 -11.75 13.74
C GLY A 245 -18.43 -11.45 14.82
N GLN A 246 -17.87 -12.46 15.48
CA GLN A 246 -16.87 -12.30 16.52
C GLN A 246 -15.47 -12.08 15.92
N ARG A 247 -14.61 -11.42 16.68
CA ARG A 247 -13.21 -11.28 16.29
C ARG A 247 -12.45 -12.57 16.54
N ILE A 248 -11.71 -13.00 15.53
CA ILE A 248 -10.81 -14.16 15.58
C ILE A 248 -9.39 -13.69 15.31
N VAL A 249 -8.40 -14.37 15.89
CA VAL A 249 -6.99 -14.11 15.58
C VAL A 249 -6.74 -14.58 14.15
N TYR A 250 -6.46 -13.64 13.26
CA TYR A 250 -6.04 -13.91 11.89
C TYR A 250 -4.58 -14.32 11.84
N ASP A 251 -3.74 -13.60 12.60
CA ASP A 251 -2.32 -13.91 12.68
C ASP A 251 -1.75 -13.47 14.03
N GLY A 252 -1.10 -14.39 14.73
CA GLY A 252 -0.48 -14.13 16.03
C GLY A 252 0.94 -13.56 15.93
N PRO A 253 1.58 -13.25 17.07
CA PRO A 253 2.96 -12.71 17.10
C PRO A 253 4.00 -13.65 16.45
N SER A 254 3.84 -14.96 16.59
CA SER A 254 4.71 -15.99 15.97
C SER A 254 4.10 -16.61 14.71
N GLY A 255 3.20 -15.89 14.04
CA GLY A 255 2.45 -16.37 12.89
C GLY A 255 3.16 -16.15 11.55
N GLN A 256 2.38 -15.83 10.52
CA GLN A 256 2.78 -15.77 9.12
C GLN A 256 3.89 -14.73 8.81
N TRP A 257 4.07 -13.71 9.64
CA TRP A 257 5.13 -12.69 9.50
C TRP A 257 6.37 -12.93 10.37
N ALA A 258 6.42 -14.04 11.11
CA ALA A 258 7.62 -14.40 11.88
C ALA A 258 8.76 -14.91 10.98
N THR A 259 8.45 -15.33 9.75
CA THR A 259 9.41 -15.84 8.78
C THR A 259 9.22 -15.17 7.41
N PRO A 260 10.30 -14.96 6.63
CA PRO A 260 10.19 -14.43 5.28
C PRO A 260 9.25 -15.25 4.40
N PRO A 261 8.38 -14.61 3.60
CA PRO A 261 7.57 -15.31 2.62
C PRO A 261 8.36 -15.69 1.37
N ALA A 262 7.85 -16.66 0.60
CA ALA A 262 8.33 -16.97 -0.75
C ALA A 262 8.09 -15.80 -1.73
N PHE A 263 6.97 -15.09 -1.56
CA PHE A 263 6.64 -13.93 -2.38
C PHE A 263 6.62 -12.65 -1.54
N PRO A 264 7.56 -11.72 -1.72
CA PRO A 264 7.52 -10.41 -1.08
C PRO A 264 6.41 -9.54 -1.70
N SER A 265 5.17 -9.68 -1.22
CA SER A 265 4.02 -8.97 -1.77
C SER A 265 4.15 -7.46 -1.68
N GLY A 266 4.39 -6.80 -2.82
CA GLY A 266 4.39 -5.35 -2.94
C GLY A 266 3.01 -4.72 -2.70
N GLY A 267 1.94 -5.52 -2.69
CA GLY A 267 0.58 -5.13 -2.35
C GLY A 267 0.33 -5.00 -0.85
N GLY A 268 0.93 -5.85 -0.01
CA GLY A 268 0.53 -5.89 1.41
C GLY A 268 1.45 -6.60 2.38
N GLY A 269 2.67 -6.95 1.96
CA GLY A 269 3.53 -7.86 2.70
C GLY A 269 4.35 -7.25 3.83
N LEU A 270 4.45 -5.92 3.98
CA LEU A 270 5.33 -5.34 4.99
C LEU A 270 4.74 -5.33 6.40
N VAL A 271 5.64 -5.50 7.38
CA VAL A 271 5.50 -5.01 8.75
C VAL A 271 6.35 -3.75 8.93
N SER A 272 5.97 -2.90 9.89
CA SER A 272 6.70 -1.66 10.20
C SER A 272 6.31 -1.13 11.58
N THR A 273 6.93 -0.02 12.00
CA THR A 273 6.64 0.72 13.23
C THR A 273 6.11 2.12 12.90
N VAL A 274 5.57 2.81 13.91
CA VAL A 274 5.12 4.21 13.73
C VAL A 274 6.28 5.16 13.40
N ASP A 275 7.47 4.89 13.95
CA ASP A 275 8.67 5.70 13.70
C ASP A 275 9.22 5.48 12.30
N ASP A 276 9.30 4.23 11.84
CA ASP A 276 9.73 3.91 10.46
C ASP A 276 8.82 4.56 9.42
N LEU A 277 7.50 4.51 9.65
CA LEU A 277 6.53 5.17 8.77
C LEU A 277 6.66 6.70 8.79
N CYS A 278 7.01 7.29 9.93
CA CYS A 278 7.34 8.72 10.03
C CYS A 278 8.60 9.05 9.24
N ALA A 279 9.63 8.21 9.33
CA ALA A 279 10.87 8.38 8.59
C ALA A 279 10.62 8.33 7.07
N PHE A 280 9.81 7.37 6.60
CA PHE A 280 9.36 7.31 5.21
C PHE A 280 8.56 8.57 4.81
N ALA A 281 7.63 9.03 5.64
CA ALA A 281 6.86 10.24 5.37
C ALA A 281 7.76 11.49 5.25
N ARG A 282 8.81 11.60 6.07
CA ARG A 282 9.82 12.67 5.97
C ARG A 282 10.59 12.61 4.66
N VAL A 283 10.95 11.42 4.18
CA VAL A 283 11.56 11.24 2.85
C VAL A 283 10.66 11.78 1.75
N LEU A 284 9.36 11.47 1.78
CA LEU A 284 8.40 11.99 0.80
C LEU A 284 8.30 13.51 0.82
N LEU A 285 8.22 14.12 2.02
CA LEU A 285 8.18 15.58 2.17
C LEU A 285 9.45 16.27 1.69
N ALA A 286 10.59 15.60 1.80
CA ALA A 286 11.86 16.08 1.28
C ALA A 286 12.00 15.95 -0.24
N GLY A 287 10.96 15.49 -0.96
CA GLY A 287 10.95 15.29 -2.41
C GLY A 287 11.32 13.88 -2.87
N GLY A 288 11.39 12.92 -1.95
CA GLY A 288 11.82 11.54 -2.19
C GLY A 288 13.26 11.27 -1.75
N PRO A 289 13.70 10.00 -1.82
CA PRO A 289 15.05 9.61 -1.42
C PRO A 289 16.10 10.23 -2.34
N THR A 290 17.30 10.43 -1.82
CA THR A 290 18.44 10.90 -2.63
C THR A 290 18.94 9.76 -3.51
N VAL A 291 18.90 9.95 -4.83
CA VAL A 291 19.48 9.02 -5.82
C VAL A 291 20.86 9.53 -6.22
N PRO A 292 21.94 8.77 -5.99
CA PRO A 292 23.29 9.16 -6.39
C PRO A 292 23.35 9.52 -7.89
N GLY A 293 23.97 10.65 -8.23
CA GLY A 293 24.11 11.11 -9.61
C GLY A 293 22.89 11.85 -10.20
N CYS A 294 21.76 11.94 -9.48
CA CYS A 294 20.58 12.68 -9.92
C CYS A 294 20.37 13.95 -9.09
N SER A 295 20.59 15.13 -9.68
CA SER A 295 20.36 16.43 -9.02
C SER A 295 18.86 16.70 -8.83
N ARG A 296 18.44 17.10 -7.62
CA ARG A 296 17.03 17.43 -7.30
C ARG A 296 16.41 18.49 -8.23
N GLU A 297 17.22 19.38 -8.78
CA GLU A 297 16.82 20.43 -9.74
C GLU A 297 16.23 19.89 -11.05
N ARG A 298 16.47 18.61 -11.38
CA ARG A 298 15.94 17.97 -12.60
C ARG A 298 14.46 17.53 -12.45
N ARG A 299 13.85 17.69 -11.26
CA ARG A 299 12.42 17.42 -10.98
C ARG A 299 11.52 18.64 -11.24
N SER A 300 11.64 19.28 -12.41
CA SER A 300 10.95 20.56 -12.69
C SER A 300 9.58 20.43 -13.36
N ARG A 301 8.84 19.34 -13.12
CA ARG A 301 7.41 19.28 -13.46
C ARG A 301 6.61 18.65 -12.31
N PRO A 302 5.80 19.44 -11.58
CA PRO A 302 4.76 18.87 -10.73
C PRO A 302 3.86 17.98 -11.61
N TRP A 303 3.72 16.72 -11.25
CA TRP A 303 2.66 15.88 -11.78
C TRP A 303 1.33 16.53 -11.39
N GLN A 304 0.55 16.98 -12.38
CA GLN A 304 -0.81 17.43 -12.17
C GLN A 304 -1.74 16.21 -12.26
N PRO A 305 -2.41 15.80 -11.17
CA PRO A 305 -3.48 14.83 -11.28
C PRO A 305 -4.58 15.42 -12.17
N THR A 306 -4.89 14.76 -13.29
CA THR A 306 -6.17 14.98 -13.97
C THR A 306 -7.26 14.36 -13.10
N THR A 307 -7.71 15.09 -12.07
CA THR A 307 -8.95 14.75 -11.38
C THR A 307 -10.13 15.13 -12.29
N SER A 308 -10.49 14.24 -13.19
CA SER A 308 -11.83 14.18 -13.75
C SER A 308 -12.52 12.94 -13.21
N ALA A 309 -12.85 12.97 -11.92
CA ALA A 309 -13.85 12.07 -11.34
C ALA A 309 -15.20 12.82 -11.39
N PRO A 310 -16.21 12.33 -12.12
CA PRO A 310 -17.53 12.95 -12.10
C PRO A 310 -18.18 12.74 -10.74
N THR A 311 -18.66 13.83 -10.13
CA THR A 311 -19.45 13.82 -8.90
C THR A 311 -20.80 13.16 -9.17
N VAL A 312 -20.98 11.90 -8.78
CA VAL A 312 -22.28 11.21 -8.82
C VAL A 312 -22.83 11.11 -7.39
N ALA A 313 -23.95 11.79 -7.13
CA ALA A 313 -24.75 11.61 -5.93
C ALA A 313 -25.38 10.21 -5.94
N ARG A 314 -25.26 9.45 -4.85
CA ARG A 314 -25.81 8.08 -4.70
C ARG A 314 -27.00 8.07 -3.73
N PRO A 315 -28.19 7.57 -4.13
CA PRO A 315 -29.20 7.09 -3.19
C PRO A 315 -29.01 5.60 -2.85
N GLY A 316 -29.32 5.23 -1.60
CA GLY A 316 -29.69 3.89 -1.10
C GLY A 316 -28.82 2.67 -1.47
N ARG A 317 -28.05 2.14 -0.52
CA ARG A 317 -27.21 0.93 -0.68
C ARG A 317 -27.77 -0.26 0.15
N PRO A 318 -27.97 -1.46 -0.42
CA PRO A 318 -28.18 -2.69 0.35
C PRO A 318 -26.84 -3.20 0.96
N PRO A 319 -26.86 -4.10 1.96
CA PRO A 319 -25.67 -4.44 2.74
C PRO A 319 -24.64 -5.23 1.91
N THR A 320 -23.45 -4.66 1.77
CA THR A 320 -22.27 -5.33 1.21
C THR A 320 -21.50 -6.08 2.30
N PRO A 321 -20.71 -7.13 1.97
CA PRO A 321 -19.77 -7.74 2.90
C PRO A 321 -18.86 -6.65 3.50
N ARG A 322 -18.83 -6.54 4.83
CA ARG A 322 -18.03 -5.54 5.55
C ARG A 322 -16.59 -6.01 5.62
N TRP A 323 -15.73 -5.44 4.79
CA TRP A 323 -14.28 -5.57 4.91
C TRP A 323 -13.71 -4.29 5.53
N ALA A 324 -13.06 -4.47 6.68
CA ALA A 324 -12.58 -3.42 7.57
C ALA A 324 -11.12 -3.07 7.24
N GLY A 325 -10.84 -1.80 6.92
CA GLY A 325 -9.49 -1.30 6.72
C GLY A 325 -9.46 0.15 6.27
N GLY A 326 -8.72 0.98 7.00
CA GLY A 326 -8.44 2.36 6.63
C GLY A 326 -7.42 2.98 7.57
N SER A 327 -6.15 3.02 7.14
CA SER A 327 -5.16 3.96 7.67
C SER A 327 -5.24 5.20 6.81
N ALA A 328 -5.56 6.36 7.40
CA ALA A 328 -5.75 7.60 6.67
C ALA A 328 -4.42 8.35 6.52
N TRP A 329 -4.05 8.65 5.29
CA TRP A 329 -3.09 9.71 4.95
C TRP A 329 -3.92 10.90 4.46
N ALA A 330 -3.77 12.07 5.09
CA ALA A 330 -4.30 13.28 4.50
C ALA A 330 -3.30 14.43 4.58
N SER A 331 -2.89 14.90 3.41
CA SER A 331 -2.31 16.22 3.23
C SER A 331 -3.47 17.19 2.95
N ARG A 332 -3.44 18.38 3.55
CA ARG A 332 -4.48 19.40 3.30
C ARG A 332 -4.30 20.01 1.91
N SER A 333 -5.00 19.45 0.93
CA SER A 333 -5.67 20.24 -0.10
C SER A 333 -7.18 20.11 0.13
N ALA A 334 -7.84 21.25 0.30
CA ALA A 334 -9.15 21.43 0.93
C ALA A 334 -10.25 20.41 0.52
N ALA A 335 -10.80 19.70 1.51
CA ALA A 335 -12.20 19.28 1.54
C ALA A 335 -12.65 19.17 3.01
N ARG A 336 -13.70 19.90 3.39
CA ARG A 336 -14.38 19.73 4.67
C ARG A 336 -15.31 18.54 4.52
N GLY A 337 -15.05 17.46 5.25
CA GLY A 337 -15.94 16.31 5.37
C GLY A 337 -15.89 15.78 6.80
N SER A 338 -17.05 15.65 7.42
CA SER A 338 -17.21 15.08 8.77
C SER A 338 -16.85 13.59 8.77
N PRO A 339 -16.20 13.06 9.82
CA PRO A 339 -15.82 11.64 9.87
C PRO A 339 -17.06 10.77 10.15
N GLY A 340 -17.40 9.90 9.20
CA GLY A 340 -18.38 8.82 9.39
C GLY A 340 -17.76 7.62 10.14
N PRO A 341 -18.59 6.70 10.67
CA PRO A 341 -18.13 5.62 11.54
C PRO A 341 -17.42 4.53 10.72
N SER A 342 -16.10 4.37 10.87
CA SER A 342 -15.32 3.28 10.27
C SER A 342 -14.67 2.43 11.35
N ALA A 343 -14.95 1.13 11.34
CA ALA A 343 -14.48 0.15 12.31
C ALA A 343 -13.32 -0.69 11.74
N ALA A 344 -12.16 -0.64 12.39
CA ALA A 344 -11.10 -1.64 12.37
C ALA A 344 -10.27 -1.46 13.64
N THR A 345 -9.91 -2.57 14.28
CA THR A 345 -9.44 -2.63 15.66
C THR A 345 -7.91 -2.77 15.70
N GLY A 346 -7.19 -1.72 15.33
CA GLY A 346 -5.72 -1.66 15.35
C GLY A 346 -5.15 -1.14 14.04
N GLY A 347 -4.30 -0.12 14.12
CA GLY A 347 -3.73 0.53 12.94
C GLY A 347 -2.69 1.58 13.32
N THR A 348 -1.84 1.92 12.36
CA THR A 348 -0.86 3.01 12.49
C THR A 348 -1.37 4.18 11.66
N ALA A 349 -1.52 5.35 12.29
CA ALA A 349 -1.92 6.58 11.61
C ALA A 349 -0.77 7.59 11.69
N ALA A 350 -0.38 8.17 10.54
CA ALA A 350 0.67 9.18 10.44
C ALA A 350 0.13 10.42 9.71
N TRP A 351 0.32 11.59 10.32
CA TRP A 351 -0.06 12.87 9.74
C TRP A 351 1.15 13.81 9.74
N VAL A 352 1.54 14.28 8.55
CA VAL A 352 2.67 15.21 8.39
C VAL A 352 2.30 16.35 7.45
N ARG A 353 2.62 17.58 7.83
CA ARG A 353 2.33 18.79 7.04
C ARG A 353 3.63 19.46 6.60
N PRO A 354 3.81 19.81 5.31
CA PRO A 354 4.94 20.64 4.88
C PRO A 354 4.78 22.11 5.32
N GLY A 355 5.89 22.74 5.69
CA GLY A 355 6.01 24.19 5.86
C GLY A 355 5.93 24.97 4.53
N PRO A 356 5.78 26.30 4.55
CA PRO A 356 5.64 27.11 3.33
C PRO A 356 6.94 27.11 2.52
N THR A 357 6.85 26.73 1.24
CA THR A 357 7.94 26.86 0.25
C THR A 357 7.82 28.20 -0.48
N THR A 358 8.90 28.97 -0.51
CA THR A 358 9.03 30.18 -1.35
C THR A 358 9.18 29.79 -2.83
N PRO A 359 8.44 30.41 -3.77
CA PRO A 359 8.57 30.08 -5.18
C PRO A 359 9.83 30.72 -5.78
N GLY A 360 10.77 29.90 -6.23
CA GLY A 360 11.91 30.32 -7.06
C GLY A 360 11.49 30.54 -8.52
N SER A 361 12.02 31.60 -9.13
CA SER A 361 11.73 32.03 -10.50
C SER A 361 12.11 30.99 -11.56
N ALA A 362 11.17 30.65 -12.43
CA ALA A 362 11.39 29.77 -13.58
C ALA A 362 12.13 30.51 -14.72
N SER A 363 13.31 30.01 -15.11
CA SER A 363 13.90 30.32 -16.41
C SER A 363 13.60 29.17 -17.39
N ARG A 364 13.25 29.52 -18.64
CA ARG A 364 12.95 28.55 -19.69
C ARG A 364 14.24 27.96 -20.22
N ALA A 365 14.35 26.64 -20.22
CA ALA A 365 15.30 25.91 -21.06
C ALA A 365 14.50 24.94 -21.95
N SER A 366 14.62 25.15 -23.26
CA SER A 366 14.15 24.30 -24.35
C SER A 366 14.93 23.00 -24.41
N CYS A 367 14.25 21.90 -24.77
CA CYS A 367 14.90 20.76 -25.44
C CYS A 367 15.09 21.08 -26.91
#